data_AF-A0A2N5W523-F1
#
_entry.id   AF-A0A2N5W523-F1
#
_cell.length_a   1.000
_cell.length_b   1.000
_cell.length_c   1.000
_cell.angle_alpha   90.00
_cell.angle_beta   90.00
_cell.angle_gamma   90.00
#
_symmetry.space_group_name_H-M   'P 1'
#
loop_
_entity.id
_entity.type
_entity.pdbx_description
1 polymer ?
#
loop_
_entity_poly.entity_id
_entity_poly.type
_entity_poly.pdbx_seq_one_letter_code
_entity_poly.pdbx_strand_id
1 'polypeptide(L)'
;MKCRLVYYVFQLCISASLTAGMENEWRSFDLNDDPIRPTLIHDHTNNPFEYHHDEKVKKPFFFIDREHAVSFMSNFKGKKVTSSFNQELAGSPETRNARYYEILARISKERIHLEKYEFYSKDIVDAMMKKVDKNFQNEPEFTGETTRVKDLIENVTKATHLLIVVVLSLFNGHKGDFLKIDEVKQHMNFIKGLWFRLEEGKFEKPPESWEKKVNAILNCKPRSVELIKGRKEKYALCLNFLHYWLEKTGMHVQQDGQISHADTLVEIINKLIYFSNSKVMDTLSKLEHGQPS
;
A
#
# COMPACT_ATOMS: atom_id res chain seq x y z
N MET A 1 7.22 11.98 -20.29
CA MET A 1 8.31 11.17 -19.72
C MET A 1 8.36 11.31 -18.19
N LYS A 2 7.42 10.72 -17.41
CA LYS A 2 7.26 11.01 -15.95
C LYS A 2 7.04 9.81 -15.00
N CYS A 3 7.17 8.55 -15.42
CA CYS A 3 7.06 7.38 -14.51
C CYS A 3 8.39 6.88 -13.94
N ARG A 4 9.51 7.58 -14.21
CA ARG A 4 10.88 7.06 -14.01
C ARG A 4 11.45 7.18 -12.58
N LEU A 5 10.64 7.41 -11.55
CA LEU A 5 11.18 7.53 -10.19
C LEU A 5 10.32 6.85 -9.12
N VAL A 6 9.27 6.11 -9.45
CA VAL A 6 8.35 5.58 -8.43
C VAL A 6 9.04 4.55 -7.53
N TYR A 7 9.65 3.48 -8.07
CA TYR A 7 10.38 2.52 -7.24
C TYR A 7 11.55 3.15 -6.49
N TYR A 8 12.38 3.96 -7.16
CA TYR A 8 13.50 4.65 -6.52
C TYR A 8 13.07 5.63 -5.41
N VAL A 9 11.99 6.41 -5.60
CA VAL A 9 11.44 7.31 -4.57
C VAL A 9 10.76 6.51 -3.46
N PHE A 10 10.07 5.42 -3.76
CA PHE A 10 9.51 4.57 -2.71
C PHE A 10 10.61 3.87 -1.93
N GLN A 11 11.67 3.39 -2.58
CA GLN A 11 12.84 2.81 -1.91
C GLN A 11 13.61 3.87 -1.12
N LEU A 12 13.73 5.10 -1.60
CA LEU A 12 14.29 6.22 -0.85
C LEU A 12 13.38 6.68 0.29
N CYS A 13 12.06 6.64 0.15
CA CYS A 13 11.11 6.95 1.22
C CYS A 13 11.04 5.83 2.25
N ILE A 14 11.17 4.57 1.84
CA ILE A 14 11.30 3.40 2.71
C ILE A 14 12.62 3.50 3.47
N SER A 15 13.72 3.74 2.76
CA SER A 15 15.04 3.94 3.37
C SER A 15 15.01 5.14 4.31
N ALA A 16 14.56 6.32 3.88
CA ALA A 16 14.46 7.51 4.72
C ALA A 16 13.47 7.36 5.88
N SER A 17 12.35 6.64 5.73
CA SER A 17 11.41 6.45 6.86
C SER A 17 11.93 5.47 7.89
N LEU A 18 12.68 4.45 7.46
CA LEU A 18 13.31 3.48 8.35
C LEU A 18 14.59 4.06 8.96
N THR A 19 15.41 4.77 8.18
CA THR A 19 16.62 5.47 8.63
C THR A 19 16.27 6.68 9.50
N ALA A 20 15.33 7.56 9.14
CA ALA A 20 14.92 8.69 10.00
C ALA A 20 14.20 8.23 11.28
N GLY A 21 13.48 7.10 11.21
CA GLY A 21 12.91 6.44 12.38
C GLY A 21 13.97 5.87 13.34
N MET A 22 15.19 5.65 12.82
CA MET A 22 16.40 5.21 13.52
C MET A 22 17.38 6.37 13.82
N GLU A 23 17.27 7.54 13.18
CA GLU A 23 18.20 8.69 13.28
C GLU A 23 18.03 9.55 14.55
N ASN A 24 16.97 9.36 15.35
CA ASN A 24 16.87 10.03 16.65
C ASN A 24 17.94 9.54 17.67
N GLU A 25 18.74 8.53 17.34
CA GLU A 25 19.94 8.13 18.09
C GLU A 25 21.27 8.64 17.48
N TRP A 26 21.26 9.36 16.35
CA TRP A 26 22.49 9.69 15.60
C TRP A 26 22.66 11.18 15.25
N ARG A 27 22.04 12.08 16.03
CA ARG A 27 22.29 13.52 15.86
C ARG A 27 23.71 13.90 16.26
N SER A 28 24.64 13.83 15.32
CA SER A 28 25.71 14.81 15.14
C SER A 28 26.40 14.60 13.79
N PHE A 29 25.81 15.04 12.69
CA PHE A 29 26.61 15.35 11.50
C PHE A 29 26.07 16.60 10.80
N ASP A 30 26.95 17.60 10.75
CA ASP A 30 26.77 18.94 10.19
C ASP A 30 26.77 18.85 8.65
N LEU A 31 25.83 19.53 7.99
CA LEU A 31 25.52 19.39 6.56
C LEU A 31 26.40 20.27 5.64
N ASN A 32 27.62 20.60 6.06
CA ASN A 32 28.47 21.55 5.33
C ASN A 32 29.75 20.97 4.70
N ASP A 33 29.99 19.66 4.73
CA ASP A 33 31.11 19.05 4.02
C ASP A 33 30.67 18.09 2.89
N ASP A 34 31.39 18.18 1.77
CA ASP A 34 31.17 17.55 0.47
C ASP A 34 30.92 16.03 0.47
N PRO A 35 30.31 15.47 -0.60
CA PRO A 35 29.65 14.17 -0.58
C PRO A 35 30.62 13.02 -0.89
N ILE A 36 31.48 12.61 0.04
CA ILE A 36 32.20 11.31 -0.06
C ILE A 36 32.25 10.57 1.29
N ARG A 37 31.44 9.51 1.35
CA ARG A 37 31.45 8.32 2.25
C ARG A 37 31.17 8.51 3.75
N PRO A 38 30.28 7.67 4.31
CA PRO A 38 30.44 7.19 5.68
C PRO A 38 31.38 5.99 5.71
N THR A 39 32.49 6.17 6.40
CA THR A 39 33.39 5.15 6.92
C THR A 39 32.63 4.30 7.95
N LEU A 40 32.71 2.98 7.81
CA LEU A 40 32.20 2.01 8.78
C LEU A 40 33.13 2.00 9.99
N ILE A 41 32.61 2.29 11.18
CA ILE A 41 33.24 1.91 12.45
C ILE A 41 32.45 0.71 12.96
N HIS A 42 33.13 -0.42 13.07
CA HIS A 42 32.63 -1.60 13.77
C HIS A 42 32.53 -1.28 15.26
N ASP A 43 31.34 -1.42 15.83
CA ASP A 43 31.21 -1.69 17.25
C ASP A 43 30.05 -2.66 17.50
N HIS A 44 30.32 -3.68 18.31
CA HIS A 44 29.46 -4.81 18.55
C HIS A 44 28.28 -4.40 19.43
N THR A 45 27.13 -4.05 18.82
CA THR A 45 25.87 -3.93 19.55
C THR A 45 24.72 -4.55 18.75
N ASN A 46 23.89 -5.35 19.43
CA ASN A 46 22.76 -6.13 18.92
C ASN A 46 21.66 -5.30 18.22
N ASN A 47 21.94 -4.76 17.03
CA ASN A 47 21.03 -3.98 16.22
C ASN A 47 20.30 -4.90 15.20
N PRO A 48 18.95 -5.00 15.21
CA PRO A 48 18.21 -5.83 14.24
C PRO A 48 18.23 -5.27 12.80
N PHE A 49 18.83 -4.09 12.61
CA PHE A 49 19.05 -3.44 11.34
C PHE A 49 20.51 -3.54 10.86
N GLU A 50 21.39 -4.23 11.59
CA GLU A 50 22.71 -4.62 11.09
C GLU A 50 22.53 -5.68 10.01
N TYR A 51 22.33 -5.19 8.79
CA TYR A 51 22.39 -5.97 7.58
C TYR A 51 23.86 -6.34 7.33
N HIS A 52 24.18 -7.64 7.36
CA HIS A 52 25.40 -8.13 6.74
C HIS A 52 25.24 -7.98 5.22
N HIS A 53 25.67 -6.84 4.68
CA HIS A 53 25.97 -6.76 3.26
C HIS A 53 27.12 -7.73 2.99
N ASP A 54 26.90 -8.67 2.08
CA ASP A 54 27.99 -9.29 1.33
C ASP A 54 28.83 -8.12 0.77
N GLU A 55 30.09 -8.00 1.21
CA GLU A 55 30.95 -6.82 1.05
C GLU A 55 31.18 -6.41 -0.41
N LYS A 56 30.69 -7.21 -1.36
CA LYS A 56 30.95 -7.08 -2.78
C LYS A 56 29.91 -6.26 -3.55
N VAL A 57 28.70 -6.01 -3.02
CA VAL A 57 27.72 -5.08 -3.66
C VAL A 57 26.84 -4.38 -2.60
N LYS A 58 27.26 -3.19 -2.13
CA LYS A 58 26.39 -2.32 -1.32
C LYS A 58 25.28 -1.74 -2.19
N LYS A 59 24.04 -2.22 -2.03
CA LYS A 59 22.87 -1.59 -2.66
C LYS A 59 22.54 -0.28 -1.91
N PRO A 60 22.20 0.82 -2.59
CA PRO A 60 22.03 2.14 -1.96
C PRO A 60 20.69 2.32 -1.22
N PHE A 61 19.90 1.26 -1.00
CA PHE A 61 18.55 1.35 -0.44
C PHE A 61 18.17 0.11 0.39
N PHE A 62 17.28 0.31 1.36
CA PHE A 62 16.71 -0.74 2.21
C PHE A 62 15.72 -1.62 1.44
N PHE A 63 15.78 -2.93 1.70
CA PHE A 63 14.76 -3.91 1.36
C PHE A 63 14.79 -5.05 2.38
N ILE A 64 13.73 -5.84 2.44
CA ILE A 64 13.65 -7.08 3.22
C ILE A 64 13.97 -8.22 2.26
N ASP A 65 15.07 -8.92 2.51
CA ASP A 65 15.37 -10.15 1.80
C ASP A 65 14.27 -11.18 2.07
N ARG A 66 13.77 -11.82 1.00
CA ARG A 66 12.71 -12.83 1.08
C ARG A 66 13.13 -14.04 1.90
N GLU A 67 14.40 -14.41 1.87
CA GLU A 67 14.94 -15.53 2.66
C GLU A 67 14.90 -15.20 4.17
N HIS A 68 15.05 -13.93 4.52
CA HIS A 68 15.09 -13.45 5.90
C HIS A 68 13.77 -12.83 6.38
N ALA A 69 12.73 -12.82 5.52
CA ALA A 69 11.50 -12.10 5.78
C ALA A 69 10.77 -12.59 7.05
N VAL A 70 10.74 -13.90 7.33
CA VAL A 70 10.12 -14.45 8.55
C VAL A 70 10.79 -13.91 9.81
N SER A 71 12.13 -13.93 9.84
CA SER A 71 12.90 -13.42 10.98
C SER A 71 12.71 -11.92 11.14
N PHE A 72 12.76 -11.15 10.05
CA PHE A 72 12.53 -9.72 10.07
C PHE A 72 11.14 -9.38 10.65
N MET A 73 10.08 -10.03 10.15
CA MET A 73 8.71 -9.78 10.61
C MET A 73 8.52 -10.16 12.10
N SER A 74 9.11 -11.27 12.53
CA SER A 74 9.08 -11.69 13.94
C SER A 74 9.75 -10.66 14.85
N ASN A 75 10.94 -10.18 14.45
CA ASN A 75 11.70 -9.18 15.20
C ASN A 75 10.98 -7.83 15.22
N PHE A 76 10.39 -7.42 14.11
CA PHE A 76 9.60 -6.20 14.01
C PHE A 76 8.43 -6.21 15.00
N LYS A 77 7.69 -7.32 15.07
CA LYS A 77 6.57 -7.50 16.01
C LYS A 77 7.01 -7.48 17.48
N GLY A 78 8.19 -8.04 17.79
CA GLY A 78 8.70 -8.16 19.15
C GLY A 78 9.25 -6.86 19.77
N LYS A 79 9.75 -5.92 18.95
CA LYS A 79 10.45 -4.71 19.44
C LYS A 79 9.55 -3.47 19.44
N LYS A 80 8.61 -3.38 20.37
CA LYS A 80 7.68 -2.23 20.47
C LYS A 80 8.29 -0.92 21.00
N VAL A 81 9.51 -0.88 21.55
CA VAL A 81 9.87 0.20 22.50
C VAL A 81 11.07 1.07 22.10
N THR A 82 11.94 0.66 21.17
CA THR A 82 13.23 1.36 20.95
C THR A 82 13.32 2.22 19.69
N SER A 83 12.34 2.20 18.79
CA SER A 83 12.36 3.03 17.57
C SER A 83 11.13 3.94 17.53
N SER A 84 11.31 5.18 17.08
CA SER A 84 10.18 6.08 16.79
C SER A 84 9.22 5.50 15.75
N PHE A 85 9.71 4.63 14.86
CA PHE A 85 8.91 3.88 13.91
C PHE A 85 8.01 2.82 14.58
N ASN A 86 8.31 2.43 15.82
CA ASN A 86 7.55 1.45 16.60
C ASN A 86 6.62 2.07 17.64
N GLN A 87 6.60 3.40 17.75
CA GLN A 87 5.67 4.11 18.62
C GLN A 87 4.22 3.99 18.12
N GLU A 88 3.29 4.16 19.05
CA GLU A 88 1.88 4.24 18.70
C GLU A 88 1.62 5.47 17.83
N LEU A 89 0.94 5.23 16.70
CA LEU A 89 0.59 6.28 15.76
C LEU A 89 -0.56 7.12 16.34
N ALA A 90 -0.54 8.42 16.12
CA ALA A 90 -1.60 9.30 16.58
C ALA A 90 -2.96 9.01 15.91
N GLY A 91 -4.05 9.41 16.57
CA GLY A 91 -5.44 9.28 16.10
C GLY A 91 -6.06 7.89 16.30
N SER A 92 -7.32 7.72 15.87
CA SER A 92 -7.97 6.40 15.86
C SER A 92 -7.54 5.55 14.66
N PRO A 93 -7.58 4.20 14.72
CA PRO A 93 -7.38 3.34 13.55
C PRO A 93 -8.28 3.71 12.37
N GLU A 94 -9.54 4.08 12.63
CA GLU A 94 -10.52 4.49 11.64
C GLU A 94 -10.10 5.76 10.91
N THR A 95 -9.69 6.79 11.66
CA THR A 95 -9.18 8.04 11.09
C THR A 95 -7.94 7.77 10.26
N ARG A 96 -6.97 7.01 10.78
CA ARG A 96 -5.74 6.67 10.06
C ARG A 96 -6.04 5.95 8.75
N ASN A 97 -6.89 4.93 8.77
CA ASN A 97 -7.24 4.16 7.57
C ASN A 97 -7.91 5.04 6.49
N ALA A 98 -8.80 5.95 6.89
CA ALA A 98 -9.37 6.93 5.97
C ALA A 98 -8.30 7.82 5.32
N ARG A 99 -7.28 8.23 6.08
CA ARG A 99 -6.17 9.06 5.57
C ARG A 99 -5.19 8.29 4.71
N TYR A 100 -4.83 7.06 5.07
CA TYR A 100 -4.01 6.20 4.24
C TYR A 100 -4.61 6.05 2.85
N TYR A 101 -5.92 5.84 2.77
CA TYR A 101 -6.63 5.79 1.50
C TYR A 101 -6.50 7.08 0.68
N GLU A 102 -6.70 8.24 1.30
CA GLU A 102 -6.55 9.54 0.63
C GLU A 102 -5.12 9.78 0.12
N ILE A 103 -4.14 9.48 0.96
CA ILE A 103 -2.73 9.64 0.61
C ILE A 103 -2.38 8.75 -0.59
N LEU A 104 -2.81 7.48 -0.56
CA LEU A 104 -2.57 6.54 -1.66
C LEU A 104 -3.26 6.99 -2.95
N ALA A 105 -4.52 7.42 -2.87
CA ALA A 105 -5.26 7.93 -4.02
C ALA A 105 -4.58 9.18 -4.62
N ARG A 106 -4.14 10.11 -3.77
CA ARG A 106 -3.41 11.33 -4.17
C ARG A 106 -2.09 10.99 -4.85
N ILE A 107 -1.26 10.15 -4.24
CA ILE A 107 0.04 9.75 -4.81
C ILE A 107 -0.17 9.05 -6.16
N SER A 108 -1.13 8.14 -6.25
CA SER A 108 -1.42 7.43 -7.49
C SER A 108 -1.84 8.41 -8.60
N LYS A 109 -2.71 9.37 -8.29
CA LYS A 109 -3.11 10.44 -9.20
C LYS A 109 -1.91 11.28 -9.63
N GLU A 110 -1.12 11.82 -8.72
CA GLU A 110 -0.08 12.81 -9.02
C GLU A 110 1.24 12.23 -9.57
N ARG A 111 1.55 10.96 -9.26
CA ARG A 111 2.86 10.37 -9.58
C ARG A 111 2.77 9.26 -10.62
N ILE A 112 1.72 8.44 -10.58
CA ILE A 112 1.57 7.32 -11.52
C ILE A 112 0.80 7.78 -12.76
N HIS A 113 -0.29 8.54 -12.56
CA HIS A 113 -1.22 8.99 -13.61
C HIS A 113 -1.68 7.80 -14.47
N LEU A 114 -2.40 6.85 -13.86
CA LEU A 114 -2.90 5.66 -14.57
C LEU A 114 -3.91 6.00 -15.67
N GLU A 115 -4.58 7.14 -15.55
CA GLU A 115 -5.64 7.63 -16.45
C GLU A 115 -5.18 7.79 -17.90
N LYS A 116 -3.87 7.98 -18.12
CA LYS A 116 -3.29 8.11 -19.46
C LYS A 116 -3.15 6.77 -20.20
N TYR A 117 -3.35 5.65 -19.53
CA TYR A 117 -3.19 4.32 -20.10
C TYR A 117 -4.55 3.69 -20.42
N GLU A 118 -4.73 3.25 -21.67
CA GLU A 118 -5.99 2.65 -22.13
C GLU A 118 -6.32 1.35 -21.39
N PHE A 119 -5.31 0.57 -21.00
CA PHE A 119 -5.49 -0.64 -20.21
C PHE A 119 -6.06 -0.38 -18.81
N TYR A 120 -6.05 0.87 -18.36
CA TYR A 120 -6.71 1.30 -17.13
C TYR A 120 -8.07 1.96 -17.44
N SER A 121 -8.09 3.02 -18.25
CA SER A 121 -9.31 3.80 -18.49
C SER A 121 -10.37 3.01 -19.27
N LYS A 122 -10.00 2.42 -20.41
CA LYS A 122 -10.93 1.67 -21.26
C LYS A 122 -11.16 0.25 -20.74
N ASP A 123 -10.07 -0.46 -20.45
CA ASP A 123 -10.15 -1.90 -20.22
C ASP A 123 -10.61 -2.28 -18.80
N ILE A 124 -10.53 -1.36 -17.84
CA ILE A 124 -11.00 -1.55 -16.46
C ILE A 124 -12.17 -0.62 -16.19
N VAL A 125 -11.96 0.69 -16.17
CA VAL A 125 -12.98 1.65 -15.71
C VAL A 125 -14.20 1.60 -16.62
N ASP A 126 -14.06 1.88 -17.91
CA ASP A 126 -15.20 1.92 -18.84
C ASP A 126 -15.84 0.54 -18.99
N ALA A 127 -15.04 -0.53 -19.06
CA ALA A 127 -15.55 -1.88 -19.19
C ALA A 127 -16.35 -2.34 -17.95
N MET A 128 -15.90 -1.99 -16.75
CA MET A 128 -16.66 -2.24 -15.53
C MET A 128 -17.89 -1.35 -15.45
N MET A 129 -17.79 -0.06 -15.82
CA MET A 129 -18.93 0.84 -15.79
C MET A 129 -20.04 0.40 -16.75
N LYS A 130 -19.71 -0.14 -17.93
CA LYS A 130 -20.73 -0.74 -18.82
C LYS A 130 -21.52 -1.87 -18.15
N LYS A 131 -20.87 -2.68 -17.30
CA LYS A 131 -21.53 -3.75 -16.53
C LYS A 131 -22.37 -3.16 -15.39
N VAL A 132 -21.79 -2.25 -14.63
CA VAL A 132 -22.48 -1.55 -13.53
C VAL A 132 -23.70 -0.80 -14.04
N ASP A 133 -23.59 0.02 -15.08
CA ASP A 133 -24.69 0.78 -15.68
C ASP A 133 -25.84 -0.15 -16.10
N LYS A 134 -25.52 -1.29 -16.72
CA LYS A 134 -26.53 -2.30 -17.08
C LYS A 134 -27.22 -2.89 -15.84
N ASN A 135 -26.48 -3.16 -14.77
CA ASN A 135 -27.04 -3.70 -13.53
C ASN A 135 -27.94 -2.66 -12.83
N PHE A 136 -27.55 -1.39 -12.83
CA PHE A 136 -28.28 -0.29 -12.21
C PHE A 136 -29.51 0.15 -13.02
N GLN A 137 -29.53 -0.03 -14.34
CA GLN A 137 -30.72 0.20 -15.17
C GLN A 137 -31.92 -0.67 -14.76
N ASN A 138 -31.66 -1.85 -14.21
CA ASN A 138 -32.72 -2.74 -13.72
C ASN A 138 -33.24 -2.34 -12.33
N GLU A 139 -32.59 -1.37 -11.67
CA GLU A 139 -32.85 -0.96 -10.28
C GLU A 139 -32.95 0.57 -10.17
N PRO A 140 -34.05 1.18 -10.68
CA PRO A 140 -34.17 2.63 -10.88
C PRO A 140 -34.06 3.46 -9.59
N GLU A 141 -34.30 2.86 -8.42
CA GLU A 141 -34.16 3.49 -7.11
C GLU A 141 -32.71 3.88 -6.77
N PHE A 142 -31.72 3.28 -7.42
CA PHE A 142 -30.30 3.45 -7.12
C PHE A 142 -29.49 4.09 -8.25
N THR A 143 -30.15 4.56 -9.32
CA THR A 143 -29.50 5.11 -10.52
C THR A 143 -28.45 6.20 -10.22
N GLY A 144 -28.64 6.97 -9.14
CA GLY A 144 -27.71 8.03 -8.69
C GLY A 144 -26.42 7.53 -8.01
N GLU A 145 -26.30 6.25 -7.68
CA GLU A 145 -25.13 5.68 -6.98
C GLU A 145 -24.02 5.24 -7.95
N THR A 146 -24.32 5.16 -9.25
CA THR A 146 -23.40 4.79 -10.34
C THR A 146 -22.09 5.58 -10.30
N THR A 147 -22.16 6.90 -10.11
CA THR A 147 -20.97 7.77 -9.97
C THR A 147 -20.09 7.36 -8.79
N ARG A 148 -20.70 6.93 -7.68
CA ARG A 148 -19.94 6.52 -6.50
C ARG A 148 -19.32 5.14 -6.67
N VAL A 149 -19.97 4.24 -7.41
CA VAL A 149 -19.37 2.95 -7.81
C VAL A 149 -18.19 3.19 -8.75
N LYS A 150 -18.31 4.13 -9.69
CA LYS A 150 -17.17 4.56 -10.53
C LYS A 150 -16.01 5.04 -9.67
N ASP A 151 -16.26 5.97 -8.74
CA ASP A 151 -15.24 6.48 -7.83
C ASP A 151 -14.59 5.37 -6.98
N LEU A 152 -15.38 4.36 -6.56
CA LEU A 152 -14.87 3.20 -5.86
C LEU A 152 -13.89 2.41 -6.73
N ILE A 153 -14.30 2.02 -7.94
CA ILE A 153 -13.48 1.23 -8.88
C ILE A 153 -12.19 1.99 -9.21
N GLU A 154 -12.29 3.27 -9.55
CA GLU A 154 -11.14 4.07 -9.94
C GLU A 154 -10.11 4.18 -8.81
N ASN A 155 -10.55 4.59 -7.63
CA ASN A 155 -9.65 4.90 -6.53
C ASN A 155 -9.10 3.65 -5.84
N VAL A 156 -9.90 2.59 -5.71
CA VAL A 156 -9.41 1.30 -5.17
C VAL A 156 -8.39 0.68 -6.13
N THR A 157 -8.62 0.74 -7.44
CA THR A 157 -7.63 0.27 -8.43
C THR A 157 -6.32 1.04 -8.31
N LYS A 158 -6.40 2.37 -8.26
CA LYS A 158 -5.25 3.28 -8.13
C LYS A 158 -4.46 3.03 -6.84
N ALA A 159 -5.14 2.92 -5.71
CA ALA A 159 -4.53 2.71 -4.40
C ALA A 159 -3.94 1.30 -4.27
N THR A 160 -4.66 0.27 -4.74
CA THR A 160 -4.18 -1.12 -4.75
C THR A 160 -2.92 -1.27 -5.60
N HIS A 161 -2.89 -0.67 -6.79
CA HIS A 161 -1.70 -0.67 -7.63
C HIS A 161 -0.50 -0.09 -6.90
N LEU A 162 -0.71 1.03 -6.19
CA LEU A 162 0.33 1.66 -5.43
C LEU A 162 0.81 0.79 -4.26
N LEU A 163 -0.11 0.09 -3.56
CA LEU A 163 0.25 -0.87 -2.52
C LEU A 163 1.08 -2.05 -3.06
N ILE A 164 0.73 -2.56 -4.24
CA ILE A 164 1.53 -3.60 -4.93
C ILE A 164 2.95 -3.08 -5.18
N VAL A 165 3.08 -1.85 -5.68
CA VAL A 165 4.38 -1.20 -5.89
C VAL A 165 5.15 -1.06 -4.57
N VAL A 166 4.50 -0.68 -3.47
CA VAL A 166 5.13 -0.62 -2.13
C VAL A 166 5.66 -1.98 -1.71
N VAL A 167 4.86 -3.05 -1.82
CA VAL A 167 5.30 -4.41 -1.47
C VAL A 167 6.49 -4.86 -2.33
N LEU A 168 6.41 -4.66 -3.64
CA LEU A 168 7.50 -5.00 -4.56
C LEU A 168 8.77 -4.22 -4.23
N SER A 169 8.65 -2.96 -3.78
CA SER A 169 9.79 -2.16 -3.30
C SER A 169 10.38 -2.76 -2.03
N LEU A 170 9.50 -3.09 -1.07
CA LEU A 170 9.88 -3.60 0.25
C LEU A 170 10.65 -4.91 0.14
N PHE A 171 10.28 -5.80 -0.78
CA PHE A 171 10.96 -7.08 -0.98
C PHE A 171 11.95 -7.10 -2.15
N ASN A 172 12.25 -5.93 -2.75
CA ASN A 172 13.04 -5.84 -3.97
C ASN A 172 12.58 -6.83 -5.07
N GLY A 173 11.27 -7.04 -5.19
CA GLY A 173 10.65 -8.00 -6.12
C GLY A 173 10.41 -7.45 -7.52
N HIS A 174 10.84 -6.22 -7.80
CA HIS A 174 10.78 -5.61 -9.13
C HIS A 174 12.01 -6.00 -9.97
N LYS A 175 11.86 -6.03 -11.30
CA LYS A 175 12.91 -6.52 -12.21
C LYS A 175 14.00 -5.48 -12.53
N GLY A 176 13.87 -4.26 -12.01
CA GLY A 176 14.84 -3.20 -12.21
C GLY A 176 14.43 -1.92 -11.51
N ASP A 177 15.32 -0.94 -11.49
CA ASP A 177 15.25 0.23 -10.59
C ASP A 177 14.05 1.17 -10.83
N PHE A 178 13.28 0.95 -11.91
CA PHE A 178 12.19 1.81 -12.35
C PHE A 178 10.94 1.02 -12.70
N LEU A 179 9.78 1.57 -12.35
CA LEU A 179 8.48 0.98 -12.66
C LEU A 179 8.23 1.07 -14.16
N LYS A 180 8.33 -0.06 -14.85
CA LYS A 180 8.14 -0.15 -16.30
C LYS A 180 6.66 -0.22 -16.64
N ILE A 181 6.31 0.25 -17.84
CA ILE A 181 4.92 0.22 -18.32
C ILE A 181 4.36 -1.21 -18.37
N ASP A 182 5.19 -2.20 -18.70
CA ASP A 182 4.76 -3.60 -18.76
C ASP A 182 4.43 -4.16 -17.37
N GLU A 183 5.17 -3.75 -16.33
CA GLU A 183 4.87 -4.12 -14.94
C GLU A 183 3.55 -3.48 -14.50
N VAL A 184 3.34 -2.20 -14.81
CA VAL A 184 2.05 -1.52 -14.57
C VAL A 184 0.91 -2.26 -15.26
N LYS A 185 1.10 -2.65 -16.54
CA LYS A 185 0.11 -3.40 -17.31
C LYS A 185 -0.18 -4.76 -16.69
N GLN A 186 0.83 -5.48 -16.19
CA GLN A 186 0.64 -6.75 -15.48
C GLN A 186 -0.17 -6.58 -14.20
N HIS A 187 0.14 -5.57 -13.38
CA HIS A 187 -0.64 -5.26 -12.18
C HIS A 187 -2.10 -4.91 -12.54
N MET A 188 -2.30 -4.11 -13.58
CA MET A 188 -3.64 -3.73 -14.06
C MET A 188 -4.42 -4.94 -14.56
N ASN A 189 -3.81 -5.85 -15.31
CA ASN A 189 -4.45 -7.09 -15.75
C ASN A 189 -4.89 -7.96 -14.57
N PHE A 190 -4.07 -8.04 -13.52
CA PHE A 190 -4.46 -8.74 -12.31
C PHE A 190 -5.69 -8.09 -11.63
N ILE A 191 -5.63 -6.78 -11.39
CA ILE A 191 -6.72 -6.04 -10.72
C ILE A 191 -8.00 -6.08 -11.57
N LYS A 192 -7.88 -5.98 -12.90
CA LYS A 192 -8.97 -6.19 -13.85
C LYS A 192 -9.62 -7.56 -13.66
N GLY A 193 -8.82 -8.62 -13.68
CA GLY A 193 -9.32 -9.98 -13.51
C GLY A 193 -10.10 -10.14 -12.20
N LEU A 194 -9.60 -9.54 -11.11
CA LEU A 194 -10.29 -9.55 -9.83
C LEU A 194 -11.63 -8.80 -9.87
N TRP A 195 -11.69 -7.57 -10.40
CA TRP A 195 -12.94 -6.82 -10.52
C TRP A 195 -14.02 -7.58 -11.28
N PHE A 196 -13.66 -8.16 -12.43
CA PHE A 196 -14.59 -8.90 -13.28
C PHE A 196 -15.05 -10.19 -12.58
N ARG A 197 -14.14 -10.91 -11.93
CA ARG A 197 -14.46 -12.10 -11.14
C ARG A 197 -15.49 -11.78 -10.04
N LEU A 198 -15.29 -10.68 -9.32
CA LEU A 198 -16.18 -10.24 -8.24
C LEU A 198 -17.56 -9.81 -8.77
N GLU A 199 -17.59 -9.10 -9.89
CA GLU A 199 -18.85 -8.71 -10.54
C GLU A 199 -19.67 -9.92 -10.96
N GLU A 200 -19.02 -10.93 -11.56
CA GLU A 200 -19.62 -12.20 -11.99
C GLU A 200 -20.03 -13.13 -10.83
N GLY A 201 -19.71 -12.77 -9.59
CA GLY A 201 -20.05 -13.57 -8.41
C GLY A 201 -19.21 -14.84 -8.25
N LYS A 202 -18.04 -14.90 -8.88
CA LYS A 202 -17.13 -16.06 -8.85
C LYS A 202 -16.22 -16.00 -7.63
N PHE A 203 -16.74 -16.40 -6.47
CA PHE A 203 -16.03 -16.27 -5.20
C PHE A 203 -15.08 -17.42 -4.91
N GLU A 204 -13.94 -17.13 -4.29
CA GLU A 204 -12.98 -18.13 -3.79
C GLU A 204 -13.05 -18.28 -2.27
N LYS A 205 -13.59 -17.27 -1.58
CA LYS A 205 -13.73 -17.25 -0.12
C LYS A 205 -15.18 -17.57 0.28
N PRO A 206 -15.43 -17.95 1.54
CA PRO A 206 -16.77 -18.32 2.03
C PRO A 206 -17.86 -17.24 1.83
N PRO A 207 -19.15 -17.62 1.98
CA PRO A 207 -20.30 -16.76 1.66
C PRO A 207 -20.42 -15.45 2.44
N GLU A 208 -19.71 -15.25 3.55
CA GLU A 208 -19.72 -14.00 4.33
C GLU A 208 -18.50 -13.09 4.05
N SER A 209 -17.73 -13.44 3.02
CA SER A 209 -16.50 -12.73 2.68
C SER A 209 -16.74 -11.32 2.12
N TRP A 210 -15.65 -10.53 2.12
CA TRP A 210 -15.60 -9.22 1.47
C TRP A 210 -15.96 -9.30 -0.03
N GLU A 211 -15.72 -10.44 -0.69
CA GLU A 211 -16.00 -10.63 -2.12
C GLU A 211 -17.49 -10.49 -2.42
N LYS A 212 -18.35 -11.10 -1.59
CA LYS A 212 -19.80 -11.00 -1.75
C LYS A 212 -20.32 -9.60 -1.48
N LYS A 213 -19.71 -8.89 -0.53
CA LYS A 213 -20.03 -7.48 -0.25
C LYS A 213 -19.73 -6.60 -1.47
N VAL A 214 -18.59 -6.80 -2.11
CA VAL A 214 -18.22 -6.09 -3.34
C VAL A 214 -19.14 -6.48 -4.51
N ASN A 215 -19.44 -7.77 -4.68
CA ASN A 215 -20.41 -8.21 -5.69
C ASN A 215 -21.77 -7.52 -5.52
N ALA A 216 -22.25 -7.41 -4.29
CA ALA A 216 -23.51 -6.76 -3.98
C ALA A 216 -23.50 -5.28 -4.41
N ILE A 217 -22.40 -4.56 -4.18
CA ILE A 217 -22.20 -3.17 -4.65
C ILE A 217 -22.24 -3.10 -6.18
N LEU A 218 -21.47 -3.95 -6.86
CA LEU A 218 -21.34 -3.94 -8.33
C LEU A 218 -22.63 -4.36 -9.06
N ASN A 219 -23.50 -5.09 -8.37
CA ASN A 219 -24.78 -5.60 -8.88
C ASN A 219 -25.99 -4.92 -8.23
N CYS A 220 -25.80 -3.75 -7.61
CA CYS A 220 -26.90 -2.93 -7.07
C CYS A 220 -27.85 -3.65 -6.09
N LYS A 221 -27.34 -4.58 -5.27
CA LYS A 221 -28.19 -5.32 -4.31
C LYS A 221 -28.58 -4.41 -3.12
N PRO A 222 -29.82 -4.50 -2.59
CA PRO A 222 -30.26 -3.69 -1.46
C PRO A 222 -29.31 -3.77 -0.25
N ARG A 223 -29.14 -2.66 0.48
CA ARG A 223 -28.24 -2.48 1.66
C ARG A 223 -26.72 -2.50 1.40
N SER A 224 -26.27 -2.61 0.15
CA SER A 224 -24.82 -2.64 -0.16
C SER A 224 -24.15 -1.26 -0.28
N VAL A 225 -24.94 -0.19 -0.40
CA VAL A 225 -24.48 1.18 -0.69
C VAL A 225 -23.67 1.81 0.47
N GLU A 226 -23.80 1.32 1.70
CA GLU A 226 -23.11 1.90 2.87
C GLU A 226 -21.58 1.75 2.77
N LEU A 227 -21.08 0.64 2.20
CA LEU A 227 -19.65 0.41 1.95
C LEU A 227 -19.04 1.42 0.96
N ILE A 228 -19.88 2.03 0.12
CA ILE A 228 -19.43 3.00 -0.89
C ILE A 228 -19.08 4.34 -0.23
N LYS A 229 -19.61 4.63 0.96
CA LYS A 229 -19.54 5.96 1.58
C LYS A 229 -18.26 6.19 2.38
N GLY A 230 -17.74 5.20 3.07
CA GLY A 230 -16.67 5.41 4.02
C GLY A 230 -15.26 5.18 3.46
N ARG A 231 -14.35 6.13 3.71
CA ARG A 231 -12.95 6.07 3.24
C ARG A 231 -12.18 4.92 3.89
N LYS A 232 -12.49 4.59 5.16
CA LYS A 232 -11.85 3.47 5.88
C LYS A 232 -12.23 2.12 5.25
N GLU A 233 -13.48 1.95 4.81
CA GLU A 233 -13.98 0.75 4.13
C GLU A 233 -13.29 0.60 2.77
N LYS A 234 -13.08 1.71 2.05
CA LYS A 234 -12.31 1.71 0.80
C LYS A 234 -10.85 1.32 1.03
N TYR A 235 -10.23 1.75 2.13
CA TYR A 235 -8.89 1.29 2.50
C TYR A 235 -8.85 -0.21 2.78
N ALA A 236 -9.79 -0.70 3.58
CA ALA A 236 -9.91 -2.13 3.88
C ALA A 236 -10.10 -2.96 2.60
N LEU A 237 -10.85 -2.45 1.62
CA LEU A 237 -10.98 -3.09 0.31
C LEU A 237 -9.67 -3.10 -0.48
N CYS A 238 -8.87 -2.03 -0.43
CA CYS A 238 -7.54 -2.02 -1.04
C CYS A 238 -6.62 -3.09 -0.41
N LEU A 239 -6.68 -3.26 0.92
CA LEU A 239 -5.93 -4.31 1.61
C LEU A 239 -6.44 -5.71 1.24
N ASN A 240 -7.74 -5.92 1.08
CA ASN A 240 -8.29 -7.19 0.60
C ASN A 240 -7.77 -7.55 -0.80
N PHE A 241 -7.73 -6.56 -1.72
CA PHE A 241 -7.16 -6.75 -3.05
C PHE A 241 -5.65 -7.06 -2.98
N LEU A 242 -4.91 -6.35 -2.12
CA LEU A 242 -3.49 -6.61 -1.90
C LEU A 242 -3.24 -8.02 -1.36
N HIS A 243 -3.99 -8.45 -0.34
CA HIS A 243 -3.88 -9.79 0.23
C HIS A 243 -4.18 -10.86 -0.81
N TYR A 244 -5.21 -10.67 -1.64
CA TYR A 244 -5.51 -11.58 -2.74
C TYR A 244 -4.36 -11.63 -3.77
N TRP A 245 -3.76 -10.47 -4.12
CA TRP A 245 -2.58 -10.42 -4.98
C TRP A 245 -1.39 -11.16 -4.39
N LEU A 246 -1.09 -10.94 -3.10
CA LEU A 246 -0.02 -11.63 -2.39
C LEU A 246 -0.23 -13.15 -2.38
N GLU A 247 -1.47 -13.62 -2.20
CA GLU A 247 -1.83 -15.06 -2.23
C GLU A 247 -1.55 -15.66 -3.61
N LYS A 248 -2.01 -15.00 -4.67
CA LYS A 248 -1.89 -15.52 -6.04
C LYS A 248 -0.48 -15.44 -6.63
N THR A 249 0.35 -14.55 -6.11
CA THR A 249 1.73 -14.36 -6.60
C THR A 249 2.79 -15.02 -5.72
N GLY A 250 2.39 -15.65 -4.59
CA GLY A 250 3.34 -16.20 -3.63
C GLY A 250 4.19 -15.12 -2.95
N MET A 251 3.70 -13.88 -2.90
CA MET A 251 4.43 -12.75 -2.31
C MET A 251 4.22 -12.60 -0.80
N HIS A 252 3.37 -13.43 -0.19
CA HIS A 252 3.25 -13.52 1.27
C HIS A 252 4.53 -14.03 1.92
N VAL A 253 4.74 -13.59 3.17
CA VAL A 253 5.69 -14.25 4.06
C VAL A 253 5.05 -15.56 4.51
N GLN A 254 5.75 -16.68 4.29
CA GLN A 254 5.28 -18.00 4.67
C GLN A 254 6.21 -18.60 5.72
N GLN A 255 5.63 -19.25 6.70
CA GLN A 255 6.34 -20.04 7.70
C GLN A 255 5.68 -21.42 7.73
N ASP A 256 6.47 -22.49 7.58
CA ASP A 256 5.99 -23.87 7.54
C ASP A 256 4.86 -24.11 6.50
N GLY A 257 4.95 -23.44 5.34
CA GLY A 257 3.98 -23.54 4.25
C GLY A 257 2.65 -22.83 4.50
N GLN A 258 2.49 -22.12 5.63
CA GLN A 258 1.31 -21.32 5.94
C GLN A 258 1.61 -19.83 5.82
N ILE A 259 0.61 -19.04 5.43
CA ILE A 259 0.70 -17.58 5.43
C ILE A 259 0.94 -17.12 6.86
N SER A 260 2.03 -16.38 7.07
CA SER A 260 2.40 -15.83 8.36
C SER A 260 2.64 -14.31 8.24
N HIS A 261 2.55 -13.60 9.36
CA HIS A 261 2.89 -12.17 9.45
C HIS A 261 2.14 -11.21 8.50
N ALA A 262 0.95 -11.58 7.99
CA ALA A 262 0.15 -10.69 7.13
C ALA A 262 -0.15 -9.34 7.80
N ASP A 263 -0.56 -9.36 9.07
CA ASP A 263 -0.83 -8.15 9.85
C ASP A 263 0.44 -7.30 10.05
N THR A 264 1.60 -7.95 10.22
CA THR A 264 2.89 -7.26 10.38
C THR A 264 3.29 -6.55 9.09
N LEU A 265 3.10 -7.18 7.93
CA LEU A 265 3.33 -6.54 6.65
C LEU A 265 2.43 -5.31 6.46
N VAL A 266 1.14 -5.43 6.79
CA VAL A 266 0.20 -4.29 6.74
C VAL A 266 0.62 -3.19 7.70
N GLU A 267 1.10 -3.53 8.91
CA GLU A 267 1.60 -2.56 9.88
C GLU A 267 2.81 -1.79 9.34
N ILE A 268 3.78 -2.48 8.74
CA ILE A 268 4.94 -1.86 8.11
C ILE A 268 4.49 -0.90 7.00
N ILE A 269 3.60 -1.34 6.10
CA ILE A 269 3.07 -0.50 5.02
C ILE A 269 2.37 0.74 5.59
N ASN A 270 1.52 0.59 6.60
CA ASN A 270 0.82 1.70 7.24
C ASN A 270 1.80 2.70 7.85
N LYS A 271 2.83 2.23 8.54
CA LYS A 271 3.89 3.07 9.12
C LYS A 271 4.69 3.79 8.04
N LEU A 272 5.03 3.11 6.94
CA LEU A 272 5.67 3.76 5.79
C LEU A 272 4.82 4.91 5.24
N ILE A 273 3.52 4.70 5.05
CA ILE A 273 2.59 5.74 4.60
C ILE A 273 2.54 6.89 5.62
N TYR A 274 2.43 6.57 6.91
CA TYR A 274 2.34 7.54 8.00
C TYR A 274 3.58 8.44 8.06
N PHE A 275 4.78 7.85 8.23
CA PHE A 275 6.00 8.61 8.46
C PHE A 275 6.45 9.39 7.22
N SER A 276 6.23 8.85 6.01
CA SER A 276 6.46 9.59 4.77
C SER A 276 5.52 10.79 4.59
N ASN A 277 4.46 10.90 5.40
CA ASN A 277 3.46 11.96 5.33
C ASN A 277 3.17 12.58 6.71
N SER A 278 4.15 12.55 7.64
CA SER A 278 3.97 12.92 9.05
C SER A 278 3.32 14.30 9.23
N LYS A 279 3.73 15.31 8.46
CA LYS A 279 3.12 16.66 8.50
C LYS A 279 1.60 16.63 8.28
N VAL A 280 1.12 15.83 7.32
CA VAL A 280 -0.32 15.70 7.03
C VAL A 280 -1.02 14.94 8.16
N MET A 281 -0.35 13.96 8.75
CA MET A 281 -0.89 13.14 9.84
C MET A 281 -0.93 13.90 11.19
N ASP A 282 0.08 14.71 11.49
CA ASP A 282 0.25 15.43 12.77
C ASP A 282 -0.64 16.66 12.88
N THR A 283 -0.94 17.35 11.77
CA THR A 283 -1.95 18.43 11.77
C THR A 283 -3.33 17.90 12.16
N LEU A 284 -3.61 16.62 11.91
CA LEU A 284 -4.91 16.00 12.16
C LEU A 284 -5.06 15.48 13.58
N SER A 285 -4.00 14.96 14.20
CA SER A 285 -4.02 14.58 15.62
C SER A 285 -4.34 15.79 16.49
N LYS A 286 -3.80 16.96 16.17
CA LYS A 286 -4.10 18.22 16.86
C LYS A 286 -5.56 18.66 16.72
N LEU A 287 -6.17 18.45 15.55
CA LEU A 287 -7.59 18.77 15.31
C LEU A 287 -8.54 17.82 16.06
N GLU A 288 -8.20 16.53 16.20
CA GLU A 288 -8.98 15.59 17.02
C GLU A 288 -8.91 15.90 18.53
N HIS A 289 -7.82 16.52 18.99
CA HIS A 289 -7.61 16.89 20.40
C HIS A 289 -7.97 18.35 20.71
N GLY A 290 -8.59 19.07 19.77
CA GLY A 290 -9.04 20.45 19.98
C GLY A 290 -7.91 21.46 20.22
N GLN A 291 -6.67 21.16 19.79
CA GLN A 291 -5.55 22.10 19.92
C GLN A 291 -5.45 22.99 18.66
N PRO A 292 -5.34 24.33 18.81
CA PRO A 292 -5.28 25.23 17.67
C PRO A 292 -3.97 25.07 16.88
N SER A 293 -4.08 25.30 15.57
CA SER A 293 -3.02 25.22 14.56
C SER A 293 -1.90 26.22 14.75
#